data_AF-A0A960K572-F1
#
_entry.id   AF-A0A960K572-F1
#
_cell.length_a   1.000
_cell.length_b   1.000
_cell.length_c   1.000
_cell.angle_alpha   90.00
_cell.angle_beta   90.00
_cell.angle_gamma   90.00
#
_symmetry.space_group_name_H-M   'P 1'
#
loop_
_entity.id
_entity.type
_entity.pdbx_description
1 polymer ?
#
loop_
_entity_poly.entity_id
_entity_poly.type
_entity_poly.pdbx_seq_one_letter_code
_entity_poly.pdbx_strand_id
1 'polypeptide(L)'
;MRSLNVKPWIFVLTLAALPASGQDLGDPCVPGTPAPRPGLSCQATGDFTFHEPYLLNAQKGDALITASCSRVGSLLRQLPDRQQFDHSGIMVEDRVRLRHSTAAEARYIEGADGDGFDHETLKYGWPGTITQSVYQAFEGQWGYHPDDGTPYRLGIFTTRPATCEGDTSATFPSVVKPPFDQEGMTLPNSTETVREGLRRAGDAALTIEGHYRPYGYTESDLIGRVQGPGRQVDLSSNWAWAEQKLDGSMCSQFVWTAARAAGLPLEDPAVVEPGDKPHARTRSLDGLYEYSEDERRQAATWIYDTLYDEAYDLIGGLGRFLTDLPDDIGNQTVNCFAFDWCGEEEGFEWDGESQPKDSERWRQPGPGTGVTVSPQDLTSWDLPTAGGVYGMTEEMRYRQGSYRPVYGWAASAGTGNLRVQVNFNGIPVPNIAVTLEGFNPQMTDALGQTTFIAIPAGSYFLEAITDRDVDGDGGLDEIHAQATVAIPTASTANVTLSLAPFPVQPTNTTEDHRRINLRGSIFIRDSDWPDADETNTCDINATYVIDPIVERSHRFRFSCCADEVRGQVYITATLDATRRKVS
;
A
#
# COMPACT_ATOMS: atom_id res chain seq x y z
N MET A 1 55.32 29.57 45.97
CA MET A 1 54.11 29.08 45.29
C MET A 1 54.11 27.57 45.43
N ARG A 2 53.14 27.02 46.16
CA ARG A 2 53.09 25.59 46.56
C ARG A 2 52.46 24.76 45.44
N SER A 3 53.10 23.66 45.08
CA SER A 3 52.53 22.67 44.14
C SER A 3 51.41 21.89 44.83
N LEU A 4 50.26 21.79 44.16
CA LEU A 4 49.13 20.96 44.57
C LEU A 4 49.16 19.66 43.75
N ASN A 5 49.38 18.57 44.47
CA ASN A 5 49.37 17.20 44.01
C ASN A 5 47.90 16.74 43.93
N VAL A 6 47.36 16.48 42.74
CA VAL A 6 46.00 15.95 42.57
C VAL A 6 46.12 14.51 42.04
N LYS A 7 45.71 13.55 42.87
CA LYS A 7 45.61 12.13 42.51
C LYS A 7 44.35 11.90 41.64
N PRO A 8 44.40 11.02 40.62
CA PRO A 8 43.21 10.64 39.88
C PRO A 8 42.34 9.70 40.74
N TRP A 9 41.04 10.02 40.82
CA TRP A 9 40.03 9.15 41.37
C TRP A 9 39.52 8.25 40.25
N ILE A 10 39.81 6.96 40.32
CA ILE A 10 39.20 5.94 39.47
C ILE A 10 37.83 5.63 40.10
N PHE A 11 36.75 6.04 39.45
CA PHE A 11 35.42 5.52 39.73
C PHE A 11 35.34 4.11 39.14
N VAL A 12 35.49 3.10 39.99
CA VAL A 12 35.06 1.74 39.66
C VAL A 12 33.54 1.74 39.84
N LEU A 13 32.81 1.87 38.72
CA LEU A 13 31.37 1.65 38.70
C LEU A 13 31.14 0.14 38.78
N THR A 14 31.01 -0.39 39.99
CA THR A 14 30.48 -1.73 40.18
C THR A 14 29.01 -1.68 39.81
N LEU A 15 28.64 -2.13 38.61
CA LEU A 15 27.25 -2.46 38.31
C LEU A 15 26.83 -3.58 39.28
N ALA A 16 26.18 -3.21 40.38
CA ALA A 16 25.37 -4.14 41.11
C ALA A 16 24.19 -4.49 40.20
N ALA A 17 24.19 -5.72 39.66
CA ALA A 17 23.01 -6.28 39.02
C ALA A 17 21.84 -6.15 40.01
N LEU A 18 20.84 -5.36 39.64
CA LEU A 18 19.54 -5.41 40.30
C LEU A 18 19.07 -6.89 40.23
N PRO A 19 18.60 -7.49 41.34
CA PRO A 19 18.00 -8.82 41.26
C PRO A 19 16.83 -8.73 40.30
N ALA A 20 16.83 -9.59 39.26
CA ALA A 20 15.72 -9.74 38.34
C ALA A 20 14.43 -9.89 39.17
N SER A 21 13.49 -8.97 39.01
CA SER A 21 12.13 -9.14 39.52
C SER A 21 11.64 -10.48 38.99
N GLY A 22 11.29 -11.38 39.92
CA GLY A 22 11.01 -12.77 39.61
C GLY A 22 9.86 -12.88 38.60
N GLN A 23 10.19 -13.32 37.39
CA GLN A 23 9.17 -13.76 36.44
C GLN A 23 8.55 -15.05 36.98
N ASP A 24 7.23 -15.02 37.17
CA ASP A 24 6.43 -16.12 37.69
C ASP A 24 5.71 -16.90 36.57
N LEU A 25 5.08 -18.01 36.95
CA LEU A 25 4.26 -18.80 36.03
C LEU A 25 3.13 -17.93 35.46
N GLY A 26 2.96 -17.96 34.14
CA GLY A 26 1.98 -17.18 33.41
C GLY A 26 2.46 -15.82 32.92
N ASP A 27 3.63 -15.34 33.36
CA ASP A 27 4.18 -14.08 32.85
C ASP A 27 4.52 -14.19 31.36
N PRO A 28 4.32 -13.11 30.58
CA PRO A 28 4.67 -13.09 29.16
C PRO A 28 6.13 -13.44 28.93
N CYS A 29 6.38 -14.24 27.88
CA CYS A 29 7.73 -14.62 27.48
C CYS A 29 7.89 -14.51 25.96
N VAL A 30 9.14 -14.42 25.51
CA VAL A 30 9.48 -14.46 24.08
C VAL A 30 10.09 -15.83 23.77
N PRO A 31 9.55 -16.60 22.82
CA PRO A 31 10.13 -17.89 22.43
C PRO A 31 11.63 -17.78 22.13
N GLY A 32 12.40 -18.77 22.59
CA GLY A 32 13.85 -18.80 22.41
C GLY A 32 14.65 -18.00 23.46
N THR A 33 13.99 -17.21 24.29
CA THR A 33 14.66 -16.60 25.46
C THR A 33 14.97 -17.65 26.53
N PRO A 34 16.14 -17.60 27.17
CA PRO A 34 16.47 -18.51 28.26
C PRO A 34 15.46 -18.40 29.41
N ALA A 35 15.05 -19.55 29.95
CA ALA A 35 14.13 -19.58 31.08
C ALA A 35 14.73 -18.87 32.32
N PRO A 36 13.94 -18.07 33.06
CA PRO A 36 14.42 -17.31 34.21
C PRO A 36 14.84 -18.23 35.37
N ARG A 37 14.31 -19.46 35.42
CA ARG A 37 14.72 -20.52 36.36
C ARG A 37 14.50 -21.92 35.77
N PRO A 38 15.23 -22.94 36.26
CA PRO A 38 15.04 -24.33 35.83
C PRO A 38 13.58 -24.81 36.03
N GLY A 39 13.11 -25.66 35.12
CA GLY A 39 11.75 -26.24 35.17
C GLY A 39 10.66 -25.39 34.53
N LEU A 40 11.02 -24.26 33.91
CA LEU A 40 10.13 -23.45 33.09
C LEU A 40 10.52 -23.53 31.60
N SER A 41 9.53 -23.42 30.74
CA SER A 41 9.72 -23.12 29.32
C SER A 41 8.70 -22.09 28.85
N CYS A 42 9.06 -21.33 27.82
CA CYS A 42 8.14 -20.39 27.17
C CYS A 42 7.22 -21.21 26.27
N GLN A 43 5.92 -21.27 26.61
CA GLN A 43 4.94 -22.14 25.96
C GLN A 43 3.78 -21.33 25.40
N ALA A 44 3.17 -21.82 24.33
CA ALA A 44 1.96 -21.24 23.77
C ALA A 44 0.80 -21.40 24.78
N THR A 45 0.16 -20.29 25.14
CA THR A 45 -0.94 -20.25 26.11
C THR A 45 -2.24 -20.84 25.57
N GLY A 46 -2.36 -20.94 24.24
CA GLY A 46 -3.61 -21.26 23.53
C GLY A 46 -4.35 -20.00 23.07
N ASP A 47 -4.01 -18.83 23.62
CA ASP A 47 -4.49 -17.54 23.14
C ASP A 47 -3.70 -17.11 21.90
N PHE A 48 -4.37 -16.35 21.03
CA PHE A 48 -3.78 -15.77 19.84
C PHE A 48 -4.00 -14.25 19.87
N THR A 49 -2.99 -13.51 19.41
CA THR A 49 -3.10 -12.08 19.15
C THR A 49 -2.93 -11.84 17.66
N PHE A 50 -3.75 -10.98 17.09
CA PHE A 50 -3.58 -10.55 15.71
C PHE A 50 -2.39 -9.61 15.61
N HIS A 51 -1.49 -9.89 14.67
CA HIS A 51 -0.48 -8.96 14.22
C HIS A 51 -0.93 -8.37 12.90
N GLU A 52 -1.04 -7.04 12.83
CA GLU A 52 -1.36 -6.34 11.58
C GLU A 52 -0.30 -6.62 10.51
N PRO A 53 -0.67 -6.56 9.21
CA PRO A 53 0.31 -6.59 8.14
C PRO A 53 1.38 -5.52 8.30
N TYR A 54 2.56 -5.83 7.78
CA TYR A 54 3.71 -4.95 7.84
C TYR A 54 4.65 -5.19 6.65
N LEU A 55 5.50 -4.22 6.36
CA LEU A 55 6.53 -4.29 5.33
C LEU A 55 7.86 -4.68 5.97
N LEU A 56 8.34 -5.89 5.72
CA LEU A 56 9.52 -6.46 6.39
C LEU A 56 10.78 -5.61 6.16
N ASN A 57 10.93 -5.05 4.96
CA ASN A 57 12.13 -4.35 4.51
C ASN A 57 11.99 -2.81 4.46
N ALA A 58 10.94 -2.23 5.04
CA ALA A 58 10.75 -0.78 5.07
C ALA A 58 10.91 -0.20 6.49
N GLN A 59 11.73 0.83 6.64
CA GLN A 59 11.90 1.61 7.86
C GLN A 59 11.29 3.01 7.70
N LYS A 60 11.07 3.70 8.82
CA LYS A 60 10.63 5.10 8.81
C LYS A 60 11.55 5.96 7.94
N GLY A 61 10.95 6.76 7.07
CA GLY A 61 11.62 7.60 6.08
C GLY A 61 11.86 6.95 4.71
N ASP A 62 11.79 5.62 4.62
CA ASP A 62 11.83 4.93 3.33
C ASP A 62 10.57 5.28 2.53
N ALA A 63 10.72 5.46 1.22
CA ALA A 63 9.60 5.68 0.34
C ALA A 63 9.09 4.35 -0.23
N LEU A 64 7.80 4.30 -0.52
CA LEU A 64 7.12 3.16 -1.08
C LEU A 64 6.56 3.57 -2.44
N ILE A 65 6.74 2.74 -3.46
CA ILE A 65 6.22 2.98 -4.81
C ILE A 65 5.45 1.76 -5.31
N THR A 66 4.31 1.99 -5.94
CA THR A 66 3.47 0.95 -6.53
C THR A 66 3.13 1.28 -7.97
N ALA A 67 2.87 0.23 -8.73
CA ALA A 67 2.43 0.31 -10.11
C ALA A 67 1.01 -0.24 -10.20
N SER A 68 0.17 0.42 -10.97
CA SER A 68 -1.12 -0.11 -11.41
C SER A 68 -1.41 0.36 -12.84
N CYS A 69 -2.48 -0.16 -13.43
CA CYS A 69 -2.99 0.28 -14.72
C CYS A 69 -4.10 1.32 -14.55
N SER A 70 -4.02 2.13 -13.48
CA SER A 70 -4.91 3.27 -13.25
C SER A 70 -4.79 4.31 -14.37
N ARG A 71 -5.67 5.30 -14.41
CA ARG A 71 -5.57 6.42 -15.36
C ARG A 71 -4.21 7.13 -15.26
N VAL A 72 -3.73 7.38 -14.04
CA VAL A 72 -2.39 7.96 -13.81
C VAL A 72 -1.29 7.01 -14.28
N GLY A 73 -1.39 5.71 -14.00
CA GLY A 73 -0.39 4.74 -14.44
C GLY A 73 -0.33 4.59 -15.96
N SER A 74 -1.47 4.69 -16.64
CA SER A 74 -1.54 4.65 -18.11
C SER A 74 -1.06 5.96 -18.74
N LEU A 75 -1.34 7.11 -18.11
CA LEU A 75 -0.82 8.43 -18.47
C LEU A 75 0.72 8.47 -18.44
N LEU A 76 1.29 8.06 -17.32
CA LEU A 76 2.73 8.09 -17.08
C LEU A 76 3.52 7.16 -18.03
N ARG A 77 2.85 6.14 -18.59
CA ARG A 77 3.39 5.25 -19.64
C ARG A 77 3.36 5.84 -21.05
N GLN A 78 2.75 7.00 -21.25
CA GLN A 78 2.76 7.67 -22.55
C GLN A 78 4.02 8.49 -22.77
N LEU A 79 4.76 8.79 -21.71
CA LEU A 79 6.01 9.52 -21.80
C LEU A 79 7.05 8.71 -22.61
N PRO A 80 7.97 9.37 -23.34
CA PRO A 80 9.01 8.70 -24.11
C PRO A 80 9.83 7.73 -23.25
N ASP A 81 10.23 8.20 -22.06
CA ASP A 81 10.74 7.36 -20.99
C ASP A 81 9.55 6.86 -20.17
N ARG A 82 9.00 5.70 -20.56
CA ARG A 82 7.81 5.12 -19.90
C ARG A 82 8.04 4.98 -18.40
N GLN A 83 7.18 5.61 -17.60
CA GLN A 83 7.23 5.51 -16.14
C GLN A 83 6.27 4.41 -15.67
N GLN A 84 6.75 3.45 -14.87
CA GLN A 84 5.96 2.26 -14.53
C GLN A 84 5.17 2.39 -13.22
N PHE A 85 5.67 3.19 -12.29
CA PHE A 85 5.05 3.46 -10.99
C PHE A 85 4.11 4.66 -11.06
N ASP A 86 2.96 4.57 -10.39
CA ASP A 86 1.88 5.57 -10.46
C ASP A 86 1.44 6.10 -9.10
N HIS A 87 1.89 5.50 -8.02
CA HIS A 87 1.60 5.96 -6.68
C HIS A 87 2.79 5.79 -5.75
N SER A 88 2.88 6.67 -4.74
CA SER A 88 3.94 6.60 -3.74
C SER A 88 3.53 7.14 -2.37
N GLY A 89 4.33 6.80 -1.36
CA GLY A 89 4.17 7.28 0.01
C GLY A 89 5.47 7.14 0.80
N ILE A 90 5.50 7.64 2.04
CA ILE A 90 6.66 7.56 2.93
C ILE A 90 6.28 6.87 4.23
N MET A 91 7.16 5.99 4.72
CA MET A 91 6.98 5.34 6.02
C MET A 91 7.13 6.37 7.15
N VAL A 92 6.13 6.43 8.03
CA VAL A 92 6.13 7.33 9.21
C VAL A 92 6.38 6.57 10.52
N GLU A 93 6.21 5.25 10.51
CA GLU A 93 6.66 4.34 11.55
C GLU A 93 7.31 3.12 10.89
N ASP A 94 8.28 2.51 11.56
CA ASP A 94 8.98 1.35 11.03
C ASP A 94 7.97 0.25 10.68
N ARG A 95 7.96 -0.17 9.41
CA ARG A 95 7.25 -1.32 8.86
C ARG A 95 5.72 -1.28 8.89
N VAL A 96 5.08 -0.46 9.73
CA VAL A 96 3.64 -0.63 10.05
C VAL A 96 2.77 0.55 9.67
N ARG A 97 3.34 1.74 9.41
CA ARG A 97 2.54 2.93 9.10
C ARG A 97 3.23 3.81 8.07
N LEU A 98 2.45 4.29 7.12
CA LEU A 98 2.89 5.18 6.06
C LEU A 98 1.94 6.37 5.94
N ARG A 99 2.44 7.44 5.31
CA ARG A 99 1.67 8.62 4.95
C ARG A 99 1.90 8.92 3.47
N HIS A 100 0.85 9.34 2.80
CA HIS A 100 0.88 9.66 1.37
C HIS A 100 -0.19 10.71 1.04
N SER A 101 -0.19 11.21 -0.19
CA SER A 101 -1.24 12.08 -0.69
C SER A 101 -2.01 11.40 -1.81
N THR A 102 -3.35 11.43 -1.76
CA THR A 102 -4.17 10.75 -2.76
C THR A 102 -5.58 11.31 -2.93
N ALA A 103 -6.27 10.90 -4.00
CA ALA A 103 -7.68 11.17 -4.24
C ALA A 103 -8.51 9.88 -4.37
N ALA A 104 -9.76 9.94 -3.93
CA ALA A 104 -10.78 8.94 -4.22
C ALA A 104 -11.26 9.11 -5.66
N GLU A 105 -10.70 8.35 -6.60
CA GLU A 105 -10.97 8.53 -8.04
C GLU A 105 -12.46 8.43 -8.41
N ALA A 106 -13.23 7.58 -7.74
CA ALA A 106 -14.68 7.44 -7.93
C ALA A 106 -15.42 8.78 -7.76
N ARG A 107 -14.91 9.67 -6.91
CA ARG A 107 -15.47 10.99 -6.68
C ARG A 107 -15.37 11.90 -7.91
N TYR A 108 -14.30 11.80 -8.69
CA TYR A 108 -14.19 12.58 -9.93
C TYR A 108 -15.29 12.16 -10.91
N ILE A 109 -15.52 10.86 -11.06
CA ILE A 109 -16.55 10.32 -11.96
C ILE A 109 -17.95 10.78 -11.53
N GLU A 110 -18.24 10.77 -10.24
CA GLU A 110 -19.53 11.23 -9.69
C GLU A 110 -19.74 12.74 -9.83
N GLY A 111 -18.66 13.52 -9.91
CA GLY A 111 -18.67 14.97 -10.10
C GLY A 111 -18.79 15.43 -11.55
N ALA A 112 -18.88 14.50 -12.52
CA ALA A 112 -19.14 14.83 -13.92
C ALA A 112 -20.65 15.07 -14.15
N ASP A 113 -21.00 16.11 -14.87
CA ASP A 113 -22.37 16.41 -15.30
C ASP A 113 -22.48 16.54 -16.83
N GLY A 114 -23.51 17.24 -17.31
CA GLY A 114 -23.75 17.41 -18.75
C GLY A 114 -22.81 18.40 -19.45
N ASP A 115 -21.95 19.10 -18.71
CA ASP A 115 -21.22 20.29 -19.16
C ASP A 115 -19.80 20.38 -18.53
N GLY A 116 -19.23 19.21 -18.18
CA GLY A 116 -17.91 19.04 -17.57
C GLY A 116 -17.95 18.44 -16.16
N PHE A 117 -16.89 18.65 -15.39
CA PHE A 117 -16.80 18.34 -13.96
C PHE A 117 -17.13 19.57 -13.12
N ASP A 118 -17.70 19.34 -11.94
CA ASP A 118 -17.64 20.31 -10.85
C ASP A 118 -16.17 20.73 -10.61
N HIS A 119 -15.88 22.02 -10.81
CA HIS A 119 -14.49 22.48 -10.84
C HIS A 119 -13.80 22.26 -9.50
N GLU A 120 -14.51 22.36 -8.38
CA GLU A 120 -13.91 22.16 -7.06
C GLU A 120 -13.54 20.68 -6.90
N THR A 121 -14.43 19.78 -7.35
CA THR A 121 -14.24 18.34 -7.27
C THR A 121 -12.98 17.92 -8.02
N LEU A 122 -12.79 18.47 -9.22
CA LEU A 122 -11.61 18.24 -10.06
C LEU A 122 -10.34 18.92 -9.51
N LYS A 123 -10.46 20.16 -9.02
CA LYS A 123 -9.33 20.98 -8.53
C LYS A 123 -8.79 20.50 -7.17
N TYR A 124 -9.66 20.03 -6.28
CA TYR A 124 -9.33 19.66 -4.90
C TYR A 124 -9.64 18.18 -4.64
N GLY A 125 -8.76 17.27 -5.06
CA GLY A 125 -8.95 15.85 -4.75
C GLY A 125 -8.95 15.58 -3.24
N TRP A 126 -9.87 14.72 -2.80
CA TRP A 126 -10.00 14.27 -1.40
C TRP A 126 -9.59 12.80 -1.28
N PRO A 127 -8.88 12.35 -0.23
CA PRO A 127 -8.59 13.07 1.02
C PRO A 127 -7.38 14.00 0.99
N GLY A 128 -6.57 13.97 -0.06
CA GLY A 128 -5.24 14.58 -0.01
C GLY A 128 -4.33 13.76 0.89
N THR A 129 -3.66 14.42 1.84
CA THR A 129 -2.72 13.74 2.74
C THR A 129 -3.43 12.84 3.73
N ILE A 130 -2.98 11.60 3.84
CA ILE A 130 -3.58 10.61 4.74
C ILE A 130 -2.53 9.70 5.36
N THR A 131 -2.67 9.46 6.66
CA THR A 131 -1.84 8.50 7.41
C THR A 131 -2.61 7.21 7.58
N GLN A 132 -2.00 6.08 7.21
CA GLN A 132 -2.62 4.76 7.24
C GLN A 132 -1.66 3.75 7.84
N SER A 133 -2.18 2.79 8.60
CA SER A 133 -1.43 1.55 8.81
C SER A 133 -1.20 0.84 7.47
N VAL A 134 -0.18 -0.01 7.39
CA VAL A 134 0.05 -0.85 6.21
C VAL A 134 -1.19 -1.70 5.90
N TYR A 135 -1.90 -2.18 6.93
CA TYR A 135 -3.21 -2.80 6.76
C TYR A 135 -4.18 -1.91 5.94
N GLN A 136 -4.42 -0.69 6.41
CA GLN A 136 -5.37 0.23 5.80
C GLN A 136 -4.96 0.67 4.39
N ALA A 137 -3.65 0.85 4.15
CA ALA A 137 -3.12 1.34 2.89
C ALA A 137 -3.27 0.32 1.74
N PHE A 138 -3.15 -0.97 2.04
CA PHE A 138 -3.17 -2.08 1.07
C PHE A 138 -4.54 -2.78 0.99
N GLU A 139 -5.16 -3.04 2.15
CA GLU A 139 -6.47 -3.72 2.23
C GLU A 139 -7.64 -2.72 2.17
N GLY A 140 -7.33 -1.43 2.17
CA GLY A 140 -8.27 -0.33 2.09
C GLY A 140 -8.85 0.09 3.44
N GLN A 141 -9.22 1.36 3.53
CA GLN A 141 -10.01 1.90 4.62
C GLN A 141 -11.21 2.68 4.06
N TRP A 142 -12.31 2.71 4.82
CA TRP A 142 -13.41 3.59 4.49
C TRP A 142 -13.13 4.98 5.06
N GLY A 143 -13.11 5.97 4.19
CA GLY A 143 -13.20 7.38 4.58
C GLY A 143 -14.56 7.94 4.21
N TYR A 144 -14.98 8.99 4.90
CA TYR A 144 -16.26 9.65 4.67
C TYR A 144 -15.98 11.06 4.17
N HIS A 145 -16.56 11.39 3.03
CA HIS A 145 -16.45 12.70 2.44
C HIS A 145 -17.02 13.75 3.41
N PRO A 146 -16.31 14.86 3.65
CA PRO A 146 -16.61 15.73 4.77
C PRO A 146 -17.89 16.56 4.58
N ASP A 147 -18.34 16.78 3.34
CA ASP A 147 -19.48 17.67 3.06
C ASP A 147 -20.83 16.93 3.15
N ASP A 148 -20.90 15.69 2.67
CA ASP A 148 -22.14 14.91 2.52
C ASP A 148 -22.12 13.56 3.25
N GLY A 149 -20.95 13.16 3.78
CA GLY A 149 -20.76 11.88 4.47
C GLY A 149 -20.70 10.67 3.54
N THR A 150 -20.56 10.87 2.22
CA THR A 150 -20.49 9.76 1.26
C THR A 150 -19.25 8.89 1.53
N PRO A 151 -19.40 7.56 1.68
CA PRO A 151 -18.29 6.68 1.98
C PRO A 151 -17.50 6.32 0.72
N TYR A 152 -16.17 6.51 0.77
CA TYR A 152 -15.25 6.07 -0.27
C TYR A 152 -14.20 5.12 0.30
N ARG A 153 -13.85 4.08 -0.48
CA ARG A 153 -12.77 3.15 -0.13
C ARG A 153 -11.43 3.73 -0.57
N LEU A 154 -10.53 3.89 0.38
CA LEU A 154 -9.19 4.44 0.24
C LEU A 154 -8.17 3.33 0.45
N GLY A 155 -7.62 2.77 -0.63
CA GLY A 155 -6.61 1.71 -0.59
C GLY A 155 -5.94 1.62 -1.94
N ILE A 156 -4.79 2.29 -2.08
CA ILE A 156 -4.18 2.60 -3.38
C ILE A 156 -2.85 1.86 -3.55
N PHE A 157 -2.28 1.38 -2.45
CA PHE A 157 -1.14 0.48 -2.52
C PHE A 157 -1.61 -0.93 -2.85
N THR A 158 -0.78 -1.66 -3.60
CA THR A 158 -1.02 -3.05 -3.99
C THR A 158 0.19 -3.89 -3.63
N THR A 159 -0.05 -5.16 -3.29
CA THR A 159 1.00 -6.18 -3.12
C THR A 159 1.33 -6.91 -4.42
N ARG A 160 0.47 -6.76 -5.42
CA ARG A 160 0.58 -7.49 -6.69
C ARG A 160 1.41 -6.71 -7.69
N PRO A 161 2.26 -7.40 -8.48
CA PRO A 161 2.90 -6.76 -9.62
C PRO A 161 1.86 -6.38 -10.67
N ALA A 162 2.16 -5.32 -11.43
CA ALA A 162 1.32 -4.85 -12.53
C ALA A 162 2.02 -5.06 -13.87
N THR A 163 1.26 -5.48 -14.88
CA THR A 163 1.70 -5.54 -16.29
C THR A 163 0.64 -4.83 -17.11
N CYS A 164 0.90 -3.58 -17.49
CA CYS A 164 -0.06 -2.77 -18.24
C CYS A 164 0.23 -2.80 -19.74
N GLU A 165 -0.65 -2.19 -20.54
CA GLU A 165 -0.50 -2.16 -21.98
C GLU A 165 0.84 -1.53 -22.40
N GLY A 166 1.60 -2.26 -23.23
CA GLY A 166 2.92 -1.85 -23.70
C GLY A 166 4.08 -2.15 -22.76
N ASP A 167 3.82 -2.70 -21.56
CA ASP A 167 4.88 -3.13 -20.66
C ASP A 167 5.52 -4.44 -21.16
N THR A 168 6.85 -4.53 -21.08
CA THR A 168 7.61 -5.72 -21.49
C THR A 168 7.83 -6.72 -20.36
N SER A 169 7.56 -6.32 -19.11
CA SER A 169 7.70 -7.14 -17.91
C SER A 169 6.81 -6.62 -16.79
N ALA A 170 6.53 -7.48 -15.81
CA ALA A 170 5.74 -7.13 -14.64
C ALA A 170 6.54 -6.20 -13.71
N THR A 171 5.90 -5.12 -13.25
CA THR A 171 6.49 -4.15 -12.32
C THR A 171 6.06 -4.48 -10.90
N PHE A 172 7.02 -4.75 -10.02
CA PHE A 172 6.74 -5.11 -8.64
C PHE A 172 6.69 -3.86 -7.74
N PRO A 173 5.73 -3.79 -6.78
CA PRO A 173 5.79 -2.84 -5.68
C PRO A 173 7.17 -2.83 -5.02
N SER A 174 7.69 -1.64 -4.73
CA SER A 174 9.08 -1.48 -4.32
C SER A 174 9.24 -0.47 -3.19
N VAL A 175 10.33 -0.64 -2.44
CA VAL A 175 10.79 0.28 -1.40
C VAL A 175 12.02 1.02 -1.91
N VAL A 176 11.97 2.35 -1.88
CA VAL A 176 13.07 3.25 -2.19
C VAL A 176 13.73 3.69 -0.88
N LYS A 177 15.03 3.40 -0.75
CA LYS A 177 15.77 3.47 0.53
C LYS A 177 17.28 3.57 0.28
N PRO A 178 18.08 3.93 1.30
CA PRO A 178 19.53 3.80 1.25
C PRO A 178 20.00 2.34 1.16
N PRO A 179 21.15 2.07 0.51
CA PRO A 179 21.85 0.81 0.69
C PRO A 179 22.17 0.54 2.17
N PHE A 180 22.05 -0.72 2.58
CA PHE A 180 22.22 -1.12 3.98
C PHE A 180 23.59 -0.71 4.56
N ASP A 181 24.65 -0.77 3.76
CA ASP A 181 26.01 -0.40 4.15
C ASP A 181 26.25 1.13 4.16
N GLN A 182 25.29 1.92 3.68
CA GLN A 182 25.37 3.39 3.62
C GLN A 182 24.43 4.11 4.61
N GLU A 183 23.52 3.39 5.28
CA GLU A 183 22.61 3.96 6.28
C GLU A 183 23.31 4.72 7.42
N GLY A 184 24.51 4.28 7.78
CA GLY A 184 25.33 4.87 8.84
C GLY A 184 26.24 6.01 8.38
N MET A 185 26.25 6.37 7.09
CA MET A 185 27.04 7.50 6.59
C MET A 185 26.51 8.82 7.16
N THR A 186 27.41 9.75 7.47
CA THR A 186 27.03 11.08 7.97
C THR A 186 26.52 11.95 6.82
N LEU A 187 25.39 12.63 7.04
CA LEU A 187 24.84 13.57 6.07
C LEU A 187 25.80 14.76 5.86
N PRO A 188 25.86 15.33 4.64
CA PRO A 188 26.69 16.50 4.36
C PRO A 188 26.41 17.66 5.33
N ASN A 189 27.46 18.20 5.94
CA ASN A 189 27.38 19.32 6.90
C ASN A 189 26.50 19.05 8.15
N SER A 190 26.29 17.78 8.51
CA SER A 190 25.52 17.37 9.69
C SER A 190 26.36 16.46 10.60
N THR A 191 25.90 16.25 11.83
CA THR A 191 26.39 15.17 12.71
C THR A 191 25.49 13.94 12.66
N GLU A 192 24.36 14.03 11.96
CA GLU A 192 23.40 12.94 11.81
C GLU A 192 23.79 12.00 10.68
N THR A 193 23.40 10.74 10.84
CA THR A 193 23.49 9.71 9.81
C THR A 193 22.36 9.82 8.77
N VAL A 194 22.53 9.18 7.61
CA VAL A 194 21.49 9.07 6.57
C VAL A 194 20.18 8.51 7.16
N ARG A 195 20.25 7.43 7.94
CA ARG A 195 19.07 6.82 8.56
C ARG A 195 18.39 7.74 9.58
N GLU A 196 19.16 8.52 10.35
CA GLU A 196 18.59 9.53 11.25
C GLU A 196 17.87 10.63 10.47
N GLY A 197 18.47 11.11 9.37
CA GLY A 197 17.85 12.07 8.48
C GLY A 197 16.53 11.58 7.88
N LEU A 198 16.50 10.35 7.37
CA LEU A 198 15.28 9.72 6.84
C LEU A 198 14.20 9.58 7.91
N ARG A 199 14.55 9.23 9.15
CA ARG A 199 13.58 9.23 10.26
C ARG A 199 12.96 10.60 10.46
N ARG A 200 13.75 11.68 10.35
CA ARG A 200 13.21 13.06 10.38
C ARG A 200 12.29 13.35 9.20
N ALA A 201 12.56 12.82 8.00
CA ALA A 201 11.63 12.96 6.87
C ALA A 201 10.29 12.28 7.17
N GLY A 202 10.30 11.09 7.78
CA GLY A 202 9.08 10.44 8.28
C GLY A 202 8.35 11.28 9.34
N ASP A 203 9.07 11.98 10.23
CA ASP A 203 8.47 12.92 11.19
C ASP A 203 7.89 14.17 10.50
N ALA A 204 8.62 14.74 9.56
CA ALA A 204 8.19 15.91 8.80
C ALA A 204 6.92 15.60 7.99
N ALA A 205 6.81 14.41 7.40
CA ALA A 205 5.63 13.96 6.68
C ALA A 205 4.35 14.07 7.52
N LEU A 206 4.40 13.75 8.82
CA LEU A 206 3.25 13.83 9.72
C LEU A 206 2.73 15.27 9.94
N THR A 207 3.53 16.28 9.61
CA THR A 207 3.18 17.69 9.77
C THR A 207 2.62 18.32 8.48
N ILE A 208 2.66 17.61 7.36
CA ILE A 208 2.21 18.09 6.06
C ILE A 208 0.74 17.72 5.90
N GLU A 209 -0.14 18.72 6.00
CA GLU A 209 -1.57 18.61 5.72
C GLU A 209 -1.87 19.23 4.36
N GLY A 210 -2.48 18.44 3.47
CA GLY A 210 -2.67 18.84 2.08
C GLY A 210 -3.92 18.25 1.44
N HIS A 211 -4.41 18.91 0.40
CA HIS A 211 -5.39 18.38 -0.54
C HIS A 211 -4.68 17.70 -1.70
N TYR A 212 -5.34 16.74 -2.36
CA TYR A 212 -4.76 16.16 -3.58
C TYR A 212 -4.93 17.14 -4.73
N ARG A 213 -3.86 17.39 -5.47
CA ARG A 213 -3.80 18.44 -6.47
C ARG A 213 -3.16 17.88 -7.75
N PRO A 214 -3.96 17.56 -8.79
CA PRO A 214 -3.41 16.96 -10.01
C PRO A 214 -2.33 17.80 -10.70
N TYR A 215 -2.40 19.13 -10.58
CA TYR A 215 -1.37 20.06 -11.03
C TYR A 215 0.03 19.75 -10.47
N GLY A 216 0.14 18.99 -9.37
CA GLY A 216 1.41 18.49 -8.84
C GLY A 216 2.22 17.64 -9.83
N TYR A 217 1.57 17.01 -10.82
CA TYR A 217 2.25 16.30 -11.93
C TYR A 217 2.85 17.25 -12.98
N THR A 218 2.61 18.55 -12.86
CA THR A 218 3.17 19.59 -13.72
C THR A 218 4.20 20.43 -12.96
N GLU A 219 3.88 20.86 -11.74
CA GLU A 219 4.77 21.65 -10.87
C GLU A 219 4.69 21.11 -9.43
N SER A 220 5.83 20.70 -8.86
CA SER A 220 5.86 20.04 -7.54
C SER A 220 6.12 20.96 -6.34
N ASP A 221 6.53 22.22 -6.56
CA ASP A 221 6.79 23.21 -5.51
C ASP A 221 5.50 23.88 -4.98
N LEU A 222 4.47 23.07 -4.75
CA LEU A 222 3.14 23.51 -4.31
C LEU A 222 3.06 23.79 -2.80
N ILE A 223 3.70 22.95 -1.99
CA ILE A 223 3.59 23.05 -0.52
C ILE A 223 4.37 24.28 -0.03
N GLY A 224 3.69 25.14 0.74
CA GLY A 224 4.22 26.43 1.19
C GLY A 224 4.16 27.56 0.14
N ARG A 225 3.56 27.31 -1.04
CA ARG A 225 3.37 28.34 -2.07
C ARG A 225 2.32 29.36 -1.64
N VAL A 226 2.74 30.61 -1.48
CA VAL A 226 1.88 31.71 -1.01
C VAL A 226 1.07 32.41 -2.10
N GLN A 227 1.48 32.28 -3.38
CA GLN A 227 0.82 32.89 -4.54
C GLN A 227 0.99 32.02 -5.79
N GLY A 228 0.05 32.14 -6.73
CA GLY A 228 0.07 31.42 -8.01
C GLY A 228 -0.69 30.09 -8.02
N PRO A 229 -0.61 29.34 -9.13
CA PRO A 229 -1.22 28.02 -9.31
C PRO A 229 -0.83 27.02 -8.20
N GLY A 230 -1.76 26.15 -7.83
CA GLY A 230 -1.60 25.06 -6.85
C GLY A 230 -1.31 25.52 -5.42
N ARG A 231 -1.61 26.80 -5.13
CA ARG A 231 -1.60 27.36 -3.76
C ARG A 231 -2.64 26.70 -2.85
N GLN A 232 -2.66 27.12 -1.59
CA GLN A 232 -3.66 26.73 -0.59
C GLN A 232 -5.11 26.81 -1.10
N VAL A 233 -5.97 25.91 -0.62
CA VAL A 233 -7.42 25.93 -0.91
C VAL A 233 -7.96 27.35 -0.75
N ASP A 234 -8.69 27.85 -1.75
CA ASP A 234 -9.32 29.15 -1.64
C ASP A 234 -10.39 29.13 -0.54
N LEU A 235 -10.41 30.16 0.31
CA LEU A 235 -11.43 30.30 1.35
C LEU A 235 -12.83 30.54 0.77
N SER A 236 -12.92 30.87 -0.52
CA SER A 236 -14.19 30.95 -1.23
C SER A 236 -14.75 29.59 -1.64
N SER A 237 -14.01 28.49 -1.46
CA SER A 237 -14.57 27.17 -1.74
C SER A 237 -15.56 26.76 -0.65
N ASN A 238 -16.63 26.06 -1.05
CA ASN A 238 -17.72 25.72 -0.14
C ASN A 238 -17.42 24.49 0.75
N TRP A 239 -16.17 24.03 0.78
CA TRP A 239 -15.84 22.73 1.35
C TRP A 239 -15.47 22.85 2.82
N ALA A 240 -15.84 21.84 3.61
CA ALA A 240 -15.68 21.82 5.07
C ALA A 240 -14.23 21.93 5.59
N TRP A 241 -13.22 21.86 4.72
CA TRP A 241 -11.78 21.93 5.00
C TRP A 241 -11.11 23.17 4.38
N ALA A 242 -11.83 23.99 3.62
CA ALA A 242 -11.32 25.24 3.07
C ALA A 242 -10.76 26.16 4.17
N GLU A 243 -11.42 26.17 5.33
CA GLU A 243 -10.98 26.92 6.53
C GLU A 243 -9.62 26.47 7.07
N GLN A 244 -9.18 25.24 6.76
CA GLN A 244 -7.91 24.68 7.20
C GLN A 244 -6.72 25.16 6.34
N LYS A 245 -6.99 25.78 5.17
CA LYS A 245 -5.98 26.29 4.23
C LYS A 245 -4.92 25.24 3.87
N LEU A 246 -5.36 24.04 3.53
CA LEU A 246 -4.46 22.95 3.19
C LEU A 246 -3.68 23.24 1.90
N ASP A 247 -2.40 22.86 1.89
CA ASP A 247 -1.55 23.02 0.72
C ASP A 247 -1.89 22.00 -0.38
N GLY A 248 -1.63 22.34 -1.65
CA GLY A 248 -1.75 21.39 -2.76
C GLY A 248 -0.67 20.31 -2.66
N SER A 249 -1.05 19.04 -2.88
CA SER A 249 -0.10 17.93 -2.80
C SER A 249 -0.40 16.82 -3.81
N MET A 250 0.62 16.07 -4.20
CA MET A 250 0.51 14.88 -5.05
C MET A 250 1.42 13.79 -4.48
N CYS A 251 1.17 12.50 -4.75
CA CYS A 251 1.80 11.38 -4.04
C CYS A 251 3.35 11.44 -3.99
N SER A 252 4.05 11.55 -5.12
CA SER A 252 5.52 11.63 -5.16
C SER A 252 6.04 12.99 -4.73
N GLN A 253 5.32 14.06 -5.07
CA GLN A 253 5.59 15.41 -4.59
C GLN A 253 5.53 15.51 -3.05
N PHE A 254 4.66 14.73 -2.40
CA PHE A 254 4.53 14.66 -0.95
C PHE A 254 5.76 14.00 -0.32
N VAL A 255 6.27 12.91 -0.91
CA VAL A 255 7.53 12.25 -0.48
C VAL A 255 8.70 13.22 -0.60
N TRP A 256 8.83 13.90 -1.75
CA TRP A 256 9.82 14.94 -1.97
C TRP A 256 9.73 16.05 -0.91
N THR A 257 8.52 16.57 -0.67
CA THR A 257 8.32 17.63 0.32
C THR A 257 8.72 17.20 1.73
N ALA A 258 8.41 15.96 2.13
CA ALA A 258 8.83 15.43 3.42
C ALA A 258 10.36 15.37 3.56
N ALA A 259 11.07 14.93 2.52
CA ALA A 259 12.54 14.93 2.51
C ALA A 259 13.11 16.36 2.56
N ARG A 260 12.53 17.28 1.80
CA ARG A 260 12.91 18.71 1.78
C ARG A 260 12.66 19.41 3.11
N ALA A 261 11.53 19.16 3.75
CA ALA A 261 11.20 19.67 5.08
C ALA A 261 12.18 19.14 6.15
N ALA A 262 12.70 17.93 5.96
CA ALA A 262 13.78 17.37 6.76
C ALA A 262 15.19 17.84 6.32
N GLY A 263 15.31 18.72 5.34
CA GLY A 263 16.58 19.27 4.85
C GLY A 263 17.51 18.21 4.25
N LEU A 264 16.96 17.13 3.69
CA LEU A 264 17.74 16.07 3.06
C LEU A 264 18.11 16.45 1.63
N PRO A 265 19.36 16.16 1.19
CA PRO A 265 19.72 16.22 -0.22
C PRO A 265 19.13 15.01 -0.95
N LEU A 266 18.68 15.20 -2.19
CA LEU A 266 18.11 14.14 -3.02
C LEU A 266 18.95 13.89 -4.27
N GLU A 267 19.55 14.96 -4.80
CA GLU A 267 20.41 15.04 -5.98
C GLU A 267 21.61 15.95 -5.65
N ASP A 268 22.80 15.60 -6.15
CA ASP A 268 23.92 16.53 -6.22
C ASP A 268 23.87 17.30 -7.55
N PRO A 269 23.57 18.61 -7.56
CA PRO A 269 23.50 19.41 -8.79
C PRO A 269 24.85 19.53 -9.53
N ALA A 270 25.96 19.07 -8.93
CA ALA A 270 27.27 19.00 -9.55
C ALA A 270 27.57 17.62 -10.19
N VAL A 271 26.78 16.60 -9.89
CA VAL A 271 26.90 15.25 -10.44
C VAL A 271 25.79 15.06 -11.47
N VAL A 272 26.16 14.56 -12.65
CA VAL A 272 25.19 14.11 -13.65
C VAL A 272 25.53 12.66 -13.90
N GLU A 273 24.69 11.76 -13.40
CA GLU A 273 24.86 10.33 -13.60
C GLU A 273 24.44 9.94 -15.02
N PRO A 274 25.11 8.94 -15.65
CA PRO A 274 24.73 8.48 -16.98
C PRO A 274 23.30 7.91 -16.99
N GLY A 275 22.38 8.63 -17.63
CA GLY A 275 20.97 8.24 -17.71
C GLY A 275 20.03 9.17 -16.95
N ASP A 276 20.56 10.16 -16.23
CA ASP A 276 19.73 11.14 -15.54
C ASP A 276 18.88 11.94 -16.51
N LYS A 277 17.60 12.04 -16.17
CA LYS A 277 16.75 13.08 -16.73
C LYS A 277 17.30 14.45 -16.33
N PRO A 278 17.10 15.49 -17.14
CA PRO A 278 17.45 16.85 -16.75
C PRO A 278 16.76 17.20 -15.42
N HIS A 279 17.53 17.36 -14.35
CA HIS A 279 17.03 17.76 -13.04
C HIS A 279 17.14 19.28 -12.84
N ALA A 280 16.28 19.81 -11.97
CA ALA A 280 16.26 21.23 -11.67
C ALA A 280 17.55 21.64 -10.93
N ARG A 281 18.37 22.51 -11.55
CA ARG A 281 19.72 22.83 -11.07
C ARG A 281 19.79 23.78 -9.87
N THR A 282 18.65 24.12 -9.28
CA THR A 282 18.61 25.03 -8.13
C THR A 282 18.42 24.23 -6.86
N ARG A 283 19.15 24.60 -5.79
CA ARG A 283 19.05 23.92 -4.50
C ARG A 283 17.62 23.91 -3.93
N SER A 284 16.76 24.85 -4.30
CA SER A 284 15.35 24.88 -3.92
C SER A 284 14.52 23.76 -4.54
N LEU A 285 14.94 23.23 -5.69
CA LEU A 285 14.23 22.24 -6.50
C LEU A 285 15.00 20.90 -6.61
N ASP A 286 16.02 20.71 -5.77
CA ASP A 286 16.80 19.48 -5.69
C ASP A 286 15.87 18.27 -5.46
N GLY A 287 16.03 17.22 -6.29
CA GLY A 287 15.15 16.06 -6.38
C GLY A 287 13.96 16.17 -7.34
N LEU A 288 13.80 17.30 -8.06
CA LEU A 288 12.81 17.48 -9.12
C LEU A 288 13.43 17.43 -10.51
N TYR A 289 12.64 17.01 -11.49
CA TYR A 289 13.02 16.81 -12.88
C TYR A 289 12.22 17.69 -13.84
N GLU A 290 12.87 18.12 -14.91
CA GLU A 290 12.28 18.91 -15.97
C GLU A 290 11.58 17.98 -16.97
N TYR A 291 10.32 18.31 -17.26
CA TYR A 291 9.54 17.69 -18.32
C TYR A 291 9.35 18.70 -19.44
N SER A 292 9.77 18.32 -20.63
CA SER A 292 9.64 19.15 -21.83
C SER A 292 8.18 19.37 -22.19
N GLU A 293 7.94 20.41 -22.98
CA GLU A 293 6.60 20.69 -23.50
C GLU A 293 6.05 19.54 -24.35
N ASP A 294 6.89 18.86 -25.12
CA ASP A 294 6.48 17.73 -25.95
C ASP A 294 6.05 16.52 -25.11
N GLU A 295 6.80 16.20 -24.05
CA GLU A 295 6.43 15.15 -23.09
C GLU A 295 5.09 15.45 -22.42
N ARG A 296 4.93 16.70 -21.93
CA ARG A 296 3.68 17.14 -21.29
C ARG A 296 2.51 17.16 -22.29
N ARG A 297 2.75 17.54 -23.54
CA ARG A 297 1.74 17.54 -24.61
C ARG A 297 1.32 16.12 -24.98
N GLN A 298 2.25 15.17 -25.04
CA GLN A 298 1.94 13.77 -25.29
C GLN A 298 1.04 13.18 -24.21
N ALA A 299 1.39 13.45 -22.94
CA ALA A 299 0.59 13.08 -21.79
C ALA A 299 -0.81 13.73 -21.83
N ALA A 300 -0.88 15.03 -22.12
CA ALA A 300 -2.12 15.80 -22.26
C ALA A 300 -3.05 15.25 -23.36
N THR A 301 -2.51 14.99 -24.56
CA THR A 301 -3.27 14.40 -25.66
C THR A 301 -3.87 13.05 -25.28
N TRP A 302 -3.11 12.19 -24.62
CA TRP A 302 -3.62 10.89 -24.21
C TRP A 302 -4.75 10.99 -23.17
N ILE A 303 -4.63 11.86 -22.16
CA ILE A 303 -5.71 12.07 -21.18
C ILE A 303 -6.97 12.57 -21.89
N TYR A 304 -6.80 13.57 -22.76
CA TYR A 304 -7.90 14.13 -23.53
C TYR A 304 -8.60 13.05 -24.35
N ASP A 305 -7.86 12.32 -25.19
CA ASP A 305 -8.43 11.30 -26.08
C ASP A 305 -9.11 10.19 -25.27
N THR A 306 -8.50 9.75 -24.17
CA THR A 306 -9.07 8.71 -23.29
C THR A 306 -10.38 9.15 -22.67
N LEU A 307 -10.43 10.36 -22.10
CA LEU A 307 -11.66 10.86 -21.46
C LEU A 307 -12.74 11.22 -22.48
N TYR A 308 -12.33 11.73 -23.64
CA TYR A 308 -13.23 11.98 -24.76
C TYR A 308 -13.89 10.68 -25.21
N ASP A 309 -13.11 9.61 -25.44
CA ASP A 309 -13.64 8.32 -25.87
C ASP A 309 -14.52 7.67 -24.77
N GLU A 310 -14.12 7.72 -23.50
CA GLU A 310 -14.93 7.24 -22.36
C GLU A 310 -16.28 7.96 -22.29
N ALA A 311 -16.28 9.30 -22.37
CA ALA A 311 -17.51 10.10 -22.35
C ALA A 311 -18.37 9.83 -23.60
N TYR A 312 -17.74 9.75 -24.76
CA TYR A 312 -18.42 9.47 -26.03
C TYR A 312 -19.13 8.11 -26.02
N ASP A 313 -18.47 7.08 -25.50
CA ASP A 313 -19.03 5.73 -25.38
C ASP A 313 -20.18 5.66 -24.37
N LEU A 314 -20.10 6.41 -23.27
CA LEU A 314 -21.14 6.47 -22.25
C LEU A 314 -22.46 7.07 -22.78
N ILE A 315 -22.37 8.07 -23.67
CA ILE A 315 -23.51 8.85 -24.18
C ILE A 315 -24.22 8.14 -25.35
N GLY A 316 -23.52 7.28 -26.09
CA GLY A 316 -24.07 6.48 -27.18
C GLY A 316 -24.61 7.26 -28.39
N GLY A 317 -25.28 6.56 -29.32
CA GLY A 317 -25.66 7.12 -30.63
C GLY A 317 -26.79 8.18 -30.63
N LEU A 318 -27.60 8.25 -29.56
CA LEU A 318 -28.72 9.20 -29.44
C LEU A 318 -28.33 10.56 -28.85
N GLY A 319 -27.16 10.68 -28.19
CA GLY A 319 -26.64 11.95 -27.66
C GLY A 319 -25.76 12.76 -28.64
N ARG A 320 -25.46 12.21 -29.82
CA ARG A 320 -24.64 12.85 -30.88
C ARG A 320 -25.14 14.22 -31.38
N PHE A 321 -26.37 14.61 -31.04
CA PHE A 321 -26.99 15.85 -31.52
C PHE A 321 -27.02 16.96 -30.45
N LEU A 322 -26.61 16.68 -29.20
CA LEU A 322 -26.92 17.55 -28.06
C LEU A 322 -25.80 17.81 -27.03
N THR A 323 -24.57 17.27 -27.15
CA THR A 323 -23.54 17.51 -26.11
C THR A 323 -22.11 17.66 -26.64
N ASP A 324 -21.53 18.82 -26.36
CA ASP A 324 -20.11 19.21 -26.24
C ASP A 324 -19.35 18.47 -25.12
N LEU A 325 -20.08 17.82 -24.21
CA LEU A 325 -19.58 17.10 -23.04
C LEU A 325 -18.24 16.32 -23.18
N PRO A 326 -18.00 15.46 -24.19
CA PRO A 326 -16.71 14.78 -24.30
C PRO A 326 -15.51 15.73 -24.47
N ASP A 327 -15.71 16.81 -25.21
CA ASP A 327 -14.71 17.87 -25.44
C ASP A 327 -14.47 18.62 -24.14
N ASP A 328 -15.55 19.02 -23.45
CA ASP A 328 -15.51 19.75 -22.19
C ASP A 328 -14.77 19.00 -21.08
N ILE A 329 -15.12 17.72 -20.87
CA ILE A 329 -14.46 16.84 -19.89
C ILE A 329 -12.96 16.74 -20.19
N GLY A 330 -12.61 16.54 -21.46
CA GLY A 330 -11.23 16.41 -21.92
C GLY A 330 -10.43 17.69 -21.67
N ASN A 331 -10.90 18.82 -22.22
CA ASN A 331 -10.23 20.11 -22.11
C ASN A 331 -10.13 20.58 -20.64
N GLN A 332 -11.21 20.48 -19.87
CA GLN A 332 -11.22 20.90 -18.47
C GLN A 332 -10.21 20.10 -17.64
N THR A 333 -10.15 18.78 -17.84
CA THR A 333 -9.20 17.92 -17.13
C THR A 333 -7.76 18.28 -17.49
N VAL A 334 -7.46 18.39 -18.78
CA VAL A 334 -6.10 18.67 -19.21
C VAL A 334 -5.65 20.07 -18.81
N ASN A 335 -6.51 21.08 -18.92
CA ASN A 335 -6.19 22.43 -18.46
C ASN A 335 -6.02 22.50 -16.93
N CYS A 336 -6.78 21.70 -16.17
CA CYS A 336 -6.60 21.57 -14.72
C CYS A 336 -5.23 20.96 -14.37
N PHE A 337 -4.81 19.90 -15.08
CA PHE A 337 -3.50 19.28 -14.88
C PHE A 337 -2.34 20.17 -15.36
N ALA A 338 -2.51 20.88 -16.48
CA ALA A 338 -1.44 21.63 -17.14
C ALA A 338 -1.23 23.03 -16.56
N PHE A 339 -2.28 23.69 -16.10
CA PHE A 339 -2.26 25.10 -15.70
C PHE A 339 -2.93 25.38 -14.35
N ASP A 340 -3.47 24.36 -13.69
CA ASP A 340 -4.28 24.50 -12.48
C ASP A 340 -5.64 25.21 -12.70
N TRP A 341 -6.05 25.29 -13.96
CA TRP A 341 -7.25 25.98 -14.41
C TRP A 341 -8.37 24.96 -14.63
N CYS A 342 -9.20 24.78 -13.59
CA CYS A 342 -10.23 23.73 -13.54
C CYS A 342 -11.67 24.28 -13.61
N GLY A 343 -11.86 25.60 -13.50
CA GLY A 343 -13.15 26.29 -13.64
C GLY A 343 -12.97 27.75 -14.03
N GLU A 344 -14.08 28.48 -14.18
CA GLU A 344 -14.08 29.92 -14.49
C GLU A 344 -13.29 30.73 -13.44
N GLU A 345 -12.41 31.60 -13.89
CA GLU A 345 -11.66 32.52 -13.03
C GLU A 345 -11.95 33.96 -13.47
N GLU A 346 -12.51 34.79 -12.59
CA GLU A 346 -12.90 36.17 -12.92
C GLU A 346 -11.74 36.98 -13.51
N GLY A 347 -11.93 37.50 -14.74
CA GLY A 347 -10.94 38.31 -15.44
C GLY A 347 -9.79 37.52 -16.07
N PHE A 348 -9.88 36.19 -16.09
CA PHE A 348 -8.95 35.32 -16.79
C PHE A 348 -9.61 34.80 -18.07
N GLU A 349 -9.14 35.29 -19.22
CA GLU A 349 -9.58 34.86 -20.55
C GLU A 349 -8.33 34.45 -21.33
N TRP A 350 -8.35 33.24 -21.87
CA TRP A 350 -7.34 32.76 -22.81
C TRP A 350 -8.02 32.36 -24.09
N ASP A 351 -7.35 32.55 -25.23
CA ASP A 351 -7.89 32.24 -26.57
C ASP A 351 -9.29 32.78 -26.93
N GLY A 352 -9.87 33.68 -26.12
CA GLY A 352 -11.25 34.16 -26.27
C GLY A 352 -12.24 33.45 -25.35
N GLU A 353 -11.78 32.44 -24.63
CA GLU A 353 -12.56 31.59 -23.73
C GLU A 353 -12.27 31.91 -22.25
N SER A 354 -13.33 31.95 -21.46
CA SER A 354 -13.28 32.21 -20.01
C SER A 354 -13.36 30.93 -19.17
N GLN A 355 -13.59 29.80 -19.83
CA GLN A 355 -13.86 28.50 -19.22
C GLN A 355 -12.82 27.49 -19.71
N PRO A 356 -12.23 26.67 -18.81
CA PRO A 356 -11.20 25.70 -19.20
C PRO A 356 -11.71 24.54 -20.04
N LYS A 357 -13.01 24.27 -20.01
CA LYS A 357 -13.65 23.23 -20.83
C LYS A 357 -13.77 23.62 -22.31
N ASP A 358 -13.90 24.92 -22.58
CA ASP A 358 -14.03 25.45 -23.95
C ASP A 358 -12.65 25.77 -24.58
N SER A 359 -11.58 25.72 -23.80
CA SER A 359 -10.25 26.19 -24.22
C SER A 359 -9.31 25.06 -24.63
N GLU A 360 -8.79 25.15 -25.85
CA GLU A 360 -7.72 24.27 -26.34
C GLU A 360 -6.31 24.74 -25.93
N ARG A 361 -6.17 25.57 -24.90
CA ARG A 361 -4.87 26.13 -24.46
C ARG A 361 -3.77 25.08 -24.30
N TRP A 362 -4.12 23.93 -23.72
CA TRP A 362 -3.20 22.80 -23.54
C TRP A 362 -2.66 22.26 -24.87
N ARG A 363 -3.41 22.44 -25.96
CA ARG A 363 -3.05 22.06 -27.32
C ARG A 363 -2.36 23.21 -28.05
N GLN A 364 -2.85 24.45 -27.95
CA GLN A 364 -2.22 25.61 -28.57
C GLN A 364 -2.30 26.83 -27.63
N PRO A 365 -1.17 27.40 -27.19
CA PRO A 365 0.20 27.13 -27.64
C PRO A 365 0.77 25.79 -27.14
N GLY A 366 0.23 25.21 -26.06
CA GLY A 366 0.79 24.02 -25.43
C GLY A 366 0.87 24.14 -23.90
N PRO A 367 1.15 23.03 -23.20
CA PRO A 367 1.24 23.03 -21.74
C PRO A 367 2.50 23.74 -21.22
N GLY A 368 3.48 24.01 -22.09
CA GLY A 368 4.82 24.49 -21.72
C GLY A 368 5.66 23.41 -21.03
N THR A 369 6.84 23.78 -20.52
CA THR A 369 7.69 22.89 -19.69
C THR A 369 7.15 22.81 -18.26
N GLY A 370 7.45 21.74 -17.54
CA GLY A 370 7.10 21.60 -16.11
C GLY A 370 8.26 21.07 -15.27
N VAL A 371 8.23 21.31 -13.96
CA VAL A 371 9.24 20.80 -13.02
C VAL A 371 8.56 20.02 -11.89
N THR A 372 8.64 18.69 -11.96
CA THR A 372 7.93 17.79 -11.03
C THR A 372 8.78 16.57 -10.67
N VAL A 373 8.20 15.63 -9.93
CA VAL A 373 8.78 14.33 -9.61
C VAL A 373 7.68 13.30 -9.71
N SER A 374 7.84 12.28 -10.55
CA SER A 374 6.94 11.13 -10.61
C SER A 374 7.36 10.04 -9.60
N PRO A 375 6.49 9.07 -9.29
CA PRO A 375 6.86 7.93 -8.44
C PRO A 375 8.06 7.14 -8.97
N GLN A 376 8.21 7.05 -10.29
CA GLN A 376 9.35 6.39 -10.92
C GLN A 376 10.64 7.20 -10.76
N ASP A 377 10.59 8.53 -10.82
CA ASP A 377 11.80 9.35 -10.64
C ASP A 377 12.39 9.23 -9.22
N LEU A 378 11.60 8.84 -8.22
CA LEU A 378 12.12 8.53 -6.86
C LEU A 378 13.21 7.44 -6.90
N THR A 379 13.17 6.56 -7.90
CA THR A 379 14.17 5.50 -8.09
C THR A 379 15.50 6.01 -8.63
N SER A 380 15.53 7.25 -9.12
CA SER A 380 16.69 7.91 -9.70
C SER A 380 17.42 8.84 -8.72
N TRP A 381 16.86 9.09 -7.52
CA TRP A 381 17.54 9.91 -6.51
C TRP A 381 18.86 9.31 -6.08
N ASP A 382 19.84 10.18 -5.87
CA ASP A 382 21.23 9.81 -5.63
C ASP A 382 21.44 8.90 -4.42
N LEU A 383 22.44 8.05 -4.57
CA LEU A 383 23.04 7.30 -3.47
C LEU A 383 23.66 8.25 -2.43
N PRO A 384 23.74 7.84 -1.15
CA PRO A 384 24.52 8.57 -0.14
C PRO A 384 25.97 8.87 -0.52
N THR A 385 26.61 8.02 -1.33
CA THR A 385 27.96 8.27 -1.86
C THR A 385 28.02 9.29 -2.99
N ALA A 386 26.90 9.53 -3.68
CA ALA A 386 26.77 10.50 -4.78
C ALA A 386 26.23 11.85 -4.31
N GLY A 387 25.58 11.91 -3.14
CA GLY A 387 25.14 13.16 -2.52
C GLY A 387 23.71 13.11 -1.99
N GLY A 388 22.91 12.13 -2.39
CA GLY A 388 21.53 11.92 -1.94
C GLY A 388 21.42 11.11 -0.65
N VAL A 389 20.23 10.53 -0.41
CA VAL A 389 19.92 9.74 0.80
C VAL A 389 19.18 8.43 0.52
N TYR A 390 18.80 8.18 -0.73
CA TYR A 390 18.04 7.01 -1.16
C TYR A 390 18.90 6.12 -2.08
N GLY A 391 18.82 6.23 -3.40
CA GLY A 391 19.72 5.54 -4.34
C GLY A 391 19.66 4.02 -4.43
N MET A 392 18.78 3.35 -3.67
CA MET A 392 18.48 1.94 -3.87
C MET A 392 16.97 1.72 -3.92
N THR A 393 16.56 0.84 -4.84
CA THR A 393 15.19 0.34 -4.94
C THR A 393 15.23 -1.18 -4.82
N GLU A 394 14.41 -1.75 -3.95
CA GLU A 394 14.21 -3.20 -3.84
C GLU A 394 12.74 -3.56 -3.78
N GLU A 395 12.41 -4.77 -4.21
CA GLU A 395 11.05 -5.32 -4.13
C GLU A 395 10.51 -5.25 -2.70
N MET A 396 9.27 -4.78 -2.57
CA MET A 396 8.58 -4.68 -1.30
C MET A 396 8.28 -6.08 -0.73
N ARG A 397 8.62 -6.30 0.54
CA ARG A 397 8.34 -7.55 1.26
C ARG A 397 7.15 -7.37 2.19
N TYR A 398 5.94 -7.44 1.63
CA TYR A 398 4.70 -7.42 2.42
C TYR A 398 4.55 -8.71 3.22
N ARG A 399 4.18 -8.58 4.49
CA ARG A 399 3.79 -9.68 5.36
C ARG A 399 2.36 -9.45 5.75
N GLN A 400 1.49 -10.37 5.32
CA GLN A 400 0.08 -10.28 5.65
C GLN A 400 -0.14 -10.44 7.15
N GLY A 401 -1.23 -9.84 7.64
CA GLY A 401 -1.64 -9.93 9.02
C GLY A 401 -1.91 -11.39 9.38
N SER A 402 -1.45 -11.79 10.56
CA SER A 402 -1.58 -13.17 11.02
C SER A 402 -1.86 -13.21 12.51
N TYR A 403 -2.69 -14.17 12.91
CA TYR A 403 -2.84 -14.51 14.32
C TYR A 403 -1.61 -15.27 14.77
N ARG A 404 -0.91 -14.72 15.76
CA ARG A 404 0.24 -15.37 16.39
C ARG A 404 -0.10 -15.82 17.80
N PRO A 405 0.46 -16.93 18.27
CA PRO A 405 0.23 -17.39 19.63
C PRO A 405 0.77 -16.40 20.64
N VAL A 406 0.06 -16.24 21.76
CA VAL A 406 0.57 -15.57 22.95
C VAL A 406 1.34 -16.60 23.77
N TYR A 407 2.53 -16.21 24.23
CA TYR A 407 3.42 -17.07 25.00
C TYR A 407 3.54 -16.62 26.44
N GLY A 408 3.56 -17.60 27.35
CA GLY A 408 3.78 -17.39 28.77
C GLY A 408 4.73 -18.42 29.36
N TRP A 409 5.40 -18.06 30.45
CA TRP A 409 6.22 -19.00 31.19
C TRP A 409 5.34 -20.09 31.82
N ALA A 410 5.59 -21.35 31.45
CA ALA A 410 4.85 -22.50 31.97
C ALA A 410 5.80 -23.58 32.49
N ALA A 411 5.28 -24.41 33.41
CA ALA A 411 6.05 -25.52 33.97
C ALA A 411 6.36 -26.57 32.90
N SER A 412 7.58 -27.09 32.92
CA SER A 412 8.03 -28.13 32.00
C SER A 412 8.68 -29.29 32.76
N ALA A 413 8.10 -30.49 32.62
CA ALA A 413 8.46 -31.67 33.42
C ALA A 413 9.61 -32.51 32.82
N GLY A 414 10.47 -31.91 31.98
CA GLY A 414 11.54 -32.60 31.26
C GLY A 414 11.46 -32.29 29.76
N THR A 415 11.99 -33.17 28.92
CA THR A 415 12.01 -32.98 27.45
C THR A 415 11.37 -34.15 26.71
N GLY A 416 10.84 -33.90 25.52
CA GLY A 416 10.41 -34.89 24.54
C GLY A 416 10.92 -34.57 23.14
N ASN A 417 10.46 -35.33 22.15
CA ASN A 417 10.76 -35.10 20.74
C ASN A 417 9.47 -34.76 19.98
N LEU A 418 9.62 -34.10 18.83
CA LEU A 418 8.52 -33.81 17.91
C LEU A 418 8.94 -34.26 16.51
N ARG A 419 8.14 -35.13 15.89
CA ARG A 419 8.25 -35.48 14.48
C ARG A 419 7.15 -34.78 13.69
N VAL A 420 7.54 -34.14 12.60
CA VAL A 420 6.64 -33.37 11.72
C VAL A 420 6.66 -34.00 10.33
N GLN A 421 5.49 -34.15 9.73
CA GLN A 421 5.29 -34.49 8.32
C GLN A 421 4.62 -33.30 7.62
N VAL A 422 5.20 -32.80 6.54
CA VAL A 422 4.62 -31.70 5.73
C VAL A 422 4.16 -32.23 4.40
N ASN A 423 2.89 -31.97 4.06
CA ASN A 423 2.26 -32.41 2.83
C ASN A 423 1.55 -31.23 2.13
N PHE A 424 1.47 -31.25 0.80
CA PHE A 424 0.63 -30.39 -0.01
C PHE A 424 -0.22 -31.26 -0.94
N ASN A 425 -1.54 -31.13 -0.91
CA ASN A 425 -2.47 -32.00 -1.63
C ASN A 425 -2.20 -33.51 -1.41
N GLY A 426 -1.83 -33.88 -0.19
CA GLY A 426 -1.49 -35.27 0.19
C GLY A 426 -0.10 -35.74 -0.24
N ILE A 427 0.68 -34.93 -0.95
CA ILE A 427 2.04 -35.25 -1.40
C ILE A 427 3.06 -34.66 -0.43
N PRO A 428 4.04 -35.44 0.07
CA PRO A 428 5.10 -34.91 0.92
C PRO A 428 5.94 -33.82 0.25
N VAL A 429 6.26 -32.76 0.99
CA VAL A 429 7.00 -31.61 0.44
C VAL A 429 8.41 -31.54 1.07
N PRO A 430 9.47 -31.81 0.27
CA PRO A 430 10.85 -31.73 0.75
C PRO A 430 11.37 -30.29 0.79
N ASN A 431 12.45 -30.08 1.53
CA ASN A 431 13.18 -28.80 1.61
C ASN A 431 12.32 -27.61 2.05
N ILE A 432 11.33 -27.85 2.91
CA ILE A 432 10.55 -26.78 3.55
C ILE A 432 11.09 -26.56 4.95
N ALA A 433 11.28 -25.28 5.31
CA ALA A 433 11.61 -24.90 6.67
C ALA A 433 10.36 -25.07 7.55
N VAL A 434 10.46 -25.94 8.54
CA VAL A 434 9.48 -26.05 9.62
C VAL A 434 10.02 -25.28 10.81
N THR A 435 9.25 -24.30 11.27
CA THR A 435 9.58 -23.46 12.41
C THR A 435 8.80 -23.92 13.62
N LEU A 436 9.53 -24.28 14.68
CA LEU A 436 8.99 -24.42 16.03
C LEU A 436 9.46 -23.21 16.81
N GLU A 437 8.54 -22.33 17.20
CA GLU A 437 8.89 -21.03 17.79
C GLU A 437 9.82 -21.17 19.01
N GLY A 438 10.91 -20.41 19.00
CA GLY A 438 11.99 -20.49 19.99
C GLY A 438 13.07 -21.56 19.74
N PHE A 439 13.01 -22.27 18.61
CA PHE A 439 14.01 -23.25 18.19
C PHE A 439 14.49 -22.97 16.77
N ASN A 440 15.68 -23.49 16.44
CA ASN A 440 16.19 -23.40 15.08
C ASN A 440 15.26 -24.15 14.12
N PRO A 441 14.86 -23.53 13.00
CA PRO A 441 14.05 -24.21 11.98
C PRO A 441 14.70 -25.50 11.51
N GLN A 442 13.88 -26.50 11.20
CA GLN A 442 14.33 -27.77 10.66
C GLN A 442 13.79 -27.95 9.25
N MET A 443 14.65 -28.38 8.33
CA MET A 443 14.24 -28.64 6.94
C MET A 443 13.59 -30.01 6.83
N THR A 444 12.55 -30.12 5.99
CA THR A 444 11.99 -31.42 5.63
C THR A 444 12.90 -32.19 4.67
N ASP A 445 12.99 -33.49 4.87
CA ASP A 445 13.72 -34.41 3.99
C ASP A 445 12.92 -34.77 2.72
N ALA A 446 13.44 -35.69 1.90
CA ALA A 446 12.81 -36.18 0.68
C ALA A 446 11.41 -36.80 0.89
N LEU A 447 11.08 -37.21 2.12
CA LEU A 447 9.80 -37.75 2.52
C LEU A 447 8.90 -36.69 3.18
N GLY A 448 9.27 -35.40 3.14
CA GLY A 448 8.54 -34.31 3.79
C GLY A 448 8.62 -34.36 5.32
N GLN A 449 9.59 -35.08 5.90
CA GLN A 449 9.70 -35.27 7.35
C GLN A 449 10.79 -34.43 7.96
N THR A 450 10.56 -33.99 9.21
CA THR A 450 11.62 -33.42 10.04
C THR A 450 11.40 -33.73 11.52
N THR A 451 12.41 -33.53 12.35
CA THR A 451 12.34 -33.86 13.79
C THR A 451 13.04 -32.82 14.64
N PHE A 452 12.37 -32.41 15.72
CA PHE A 452 12.92 -31.64 16.82
C PHE A 452 13.20 -32.57 18.00
N ILE A 453 14.38 -32.45 18.59
CA ILE A 453 14.85 -33.34 19.67
C ILE A 453 15.01 -32.56 20.98
N ALA A 454 14.74 -33.26 22.09
CA ALA A 454 14.94 -32.74 23.45
C ALA A 454 14.26 -31.37 23.71
N ILE A 455 13.05 -31.20 23.16
CA ILE A 455 12.24 -30.00 23.39
C ILE A 455 11.59 -30.10 24.76
N PRO A 456 11.61 -29.05 25.60
CA PRO A 456 10.93 -29.07 26.88
C PRO A 456 9.46 -29.48 26.72
N ALA A 457 8.94 -30.32 27.60
CA ALA A 457 7.56 -30.77 27.54
C ALA A 457 6.62 -29.57 27.75
N GLY A 458 5.57 -29.47 26.94
CA GLY A 458 4.71 -28.28 26.93
C GLY A 458 3.94 -28.07 25.65
N SER A 459 3.23 -26.94 25.55
CA SER A 459 2.48 -26.52 24.36
C SER A 459 3.31 -25.58 23.49
N TYR A 460 3.39 -25.86 22.19
CA TYR A 460 4.19 -25.10 21.23
C TYR A 460 3.44 -24.85 19.92
N PHE A 461 3.79 -23.77 19.25
CA PHE A 461 3.28 -23.46 17.92
C PHE A 461 4.29 -23.86 16.85
N LEU A 462 3.77 -24.45 15.79
CA LEU A 462 4.52 -24.98 14.66
C LEU A 462 3.99 -24.37 13.38
N GLU A 463 4.89 -23.95 12.50
CA GLU A 463 4.56 -23.32 11.22
C GLU A 463 5.45 -23.86 10.09
N ALA A 464 4.88 -23.96 8.89
CA ALA A 464 5.60 -24.15 7.64
C ALA A 464 5.02 -23.21 6.58
N ILE A 465 5.90 -22.46 5.89
CA ILE A 465 5.55 -21.53 4.81
C ILE A 465 6.45 -21.81 3.62
N THR A 466 5.88 -21.76 2.41
CA THR A 466 6.64 -21.77 1.16
C THR A 466 5.84 -21.08 0.07
N ASP A 467 6.55 -20.57 -0.94
CA ASP A 467 5.91 -20.08 -2.15
C ASP A 467 5.83 -21.20 -3.20
N ARG A 468 4.69 -21.34 -3.88
CA ARG A 468 4.49 -22.29 -4.99
C ARG A 468 3.50 -21.76 -6.01
N ASP A 469 3.71 -22.12 -7.26
CA ASP A 469 2.70 -21.98 -8.30
C ASP A 469 1.59 -23.02 -8.06
N VAL A 470 0.44 -22.55 -7.57
CA VAL A 470 -0.72 -23.40 -7.24
C VAL A 470 -1.62 -23.59 -8.47
N ASP A 471 -1.76 -22.56 -9.29
CA ASP A 471 -2.74 -22.50 -10.37
C ASP A 471 -2.15 -22.80 -11.76
N GLY A 472 -0.82 -22.93 -11.86
CA GLY A 472 -0.10 -23.23 -13.09
C GLY A 472 0.04 -22.04 -14.03
N ASP A 473 -0.16 -20.82 -13.53
CA ASP A 473 -0.12 -19.57 -14.29
C ASP A 473 1.27 -18.89 -14.26
N GLY A 474 2.23 -19.50 -13.56
CA GLY A 474 3.57 -18.96 -13.35
C GLY A 474 3.67 -17.93 -12.23
N GLY A 475 2.57 -17.62 -11.55
CA GLY A 475 2.54 -16.89 -10.29
C GLY A 475 3.05 -17.76 -9.13
N LEU A 476 3.58 -17.14 -8.09
CA LEU A 476 3.92 -17.84 -6.85
C LEU A 476 2.93 -17.41 -5.78
N ASP A 477 2.20 -18.37 -5.21
CA ASP A 477 1.33 -18.17 -4.06
C ASP A 477 2.03 -18.62 -2.78
N GLU A 478 1.87 -17.84 -1.72
CA GLU A 478 2.26 -18.27 -0.38
C GLU A 478 1.29 -19.38 0.07
N ILE A 479 1.83 -20.58 0.28
CA ILE A 479 1.11 -21.70 0.89
C ILE A 479 1.64 -21.93 2.30
N HIS A 480 0.74 -22.14 3.25
CA HIS A 480 1.10 -22.24 4.66
C HIS A 480 0.41 -23.40 5.38
N ALA A 481 0.95 -23.77 6.54
CA ALA A 481 0.29 -24.65 7.50
C ALA A 481 0.76 -24.32 8.92
N GLN A 482 -0.18 -24.34 9.86
CA GLN A 482 0.07 -24.03 11.27
C GLN A 482 -0.60 -25.04 12.18
N ALA A 483 0.01 -25.34 13.33
CA ALA A 483 -0.57 -26.19 14.36
C ALA A 483 -0.05 -25.84 15.76
N THR A 484 -0.89 -26.02 16.78
CA THR A 484 -0.43 -26.08 18.17
C THR A 484 -0.21 -27.55 18.55
N VAL A 485 0.96 -27.88 19.09
CA VAL A 485 1.35 -29.24 19.46
C VAL A 485 1.76 -29.32 20.92
N ALA A 486 1.24 -30.33 21.61
CA ALA A 486 1.67 -30.68 22.95
C ALA A 486 2.83 -31.69 22.88
N ILE A 487 4.00 -31.29 23.38
CA ILE A 487 5.19 -32.13 23.44
C ILE A 487 5.18 -32.88 24.78
N PRO A 488 5.08 -34.23 24.75
CA PRO A 488 5.07 -35.05 25.95
C PRO A 488 6.47 -35.16 26.57
N THR A 489 6.55 -35.49 27.86
CA THR A 489 7.83 -35.81 28.52
C THR A 489 8.31 -37.20 28.13
N ALA A 490 9.59 -37.34 27.79
CA ALA A 490 10.27 -38.61 27.49
C ALA A 490 9.62 -39.47 26.39
N SER A 491 8.85 -38.84 25.50
CA SER A 491 8.28 -39.52 24.32
C SER A 491 8.24 -38.60 23.11
N THR A 492 7.68 -39.07 21.99
CA THR A 492 7.65 -38.34 20.71
C THR A 492 6.21 -37.97 20.36
N ALA A 493 5.96 -36.67 20.15
CA ALA A 493 4.75 -36.19 19.48
C ALA A 493 4.89 -36.34 17.96
N ASN A 494 3.81 -36.69 17.26
CA ASN A 494 3.77 -36.72 15.81
C ASN A 494 2.70 -35.74 15.32
N VAL A 495 3.04 -34.89 14.35
CA VAL A 495 2.10 -33.94 13.75
C VAL A 495 2.23 -33.95 12.24
N THR A 496 1.11 -33.76 11.55
CA THR A 496 1.07 -33.58 10.10
C THR A 496 0.59 -32.17 9.79
N LEU A 497 1.40 -31.41 9.05
CA LEU A 497 1.06 -30.11 8.51
C LEU A 497 0.64 -30.27 7.04
N SER A 498 -0.58 -29.84 6.72
CA SER A 498 -1.10 -29.82 5.36
C SER A 498 -1.08 -28.39 4.84
N LEU A 499 -0.16 -28.10 3.92
CA LEU A 499 -0.05 -26.79 3.28
C LEU A 499 -1.30 -26.48 2.46
N ALA A 500 -1.74 -25.23 2.51
CA ALA A 500 -2.85 -24.71 1.72
C ALA A 500 -2.60 -23.23 1.34
N PRO A 501 -3.19 -22.74 0.23
CA PRO A 501 -3.10 -21.32 -0.16
C PRO A 501 -3.64 -20.39 0.92
N PHE A 502 -2.98 -19.24 1.10
CA PHE A 502 -3.44 -18.19 1.99
C PHE A 502 -4.47 -17.26 1.30
N PRO A 503 -5.50 -16.75 2.00
CA PRO A 503 -5.88 -17.07 3.38
C PRO A 503 -6.51 -18.45 3.49
N VAL A 504 -6.01 -19.26 4.44
CA VAL A 504 -6.74 -20.42 4.91
C VAL A 504 -8.07 -19.92 5.44
N GLN A 505 -9.15 -20.15 4.69
CA GLN A 505 -10.51 -19.92 5.14
C GLN A 505 -10.65 -20.57 6.53
N PRO A 506 -10.85 -19.80 7.60
CA PRO A 506 -10.89 -20.37 8.94
C PRO A 506 -12.02 -21.40 8.99
N THR A 507 -11.68 -22.66 9.24
CA THR A 507 -12.65 -23.76 9.27
C THR A 507 -13.62 -23.66 10.45
N ASN A 508 -13.29 -22.83 11.45
CA ASN A 508 -14.09 -22.52 12.62
C ASN A 508 -14.25 -20.99 12.80
N THR A 509 -15.45 -20.59 13.19
CA THR A 509 -15.77 -19.22 13.61
C THR A 509 -14.99 -18.90 14.88
N THR A 510 -13.99 -18.02 14.83
CA THR A 510 -13.57 -17.28 16.02
C THR A 510 -14.63 -16.22 16.36
N GLU A 511 -14.51 -15.51 17.49
CA GLU A 511 -15.49 -14.49 17.92
C GLU A 511 -15.74 -13.39 16.85
N ASP A 512 -14.77 -13.19 15.95
CA ASP A 512 -14.79 -12.14 14.94
C ASP A 512 -15.31 -12.60 13.58
N HIS A 513 -15.19 -13.87 13.21
CA HIS A 513 -15.65 -14.37 11.90
C HIS A 513 -17.14 -14.73 11.91
N ARG A 514 -17.84 -14.59 10.78
CA ARG A 514 -19.19 -15.16 10.59
C ARG A 514 -19.22 -16.11 9.43
N ARG A 515 -19.74 -17.31 9.66
CA ARG A 515 -20.14 -18.21 8.57
C ARG A 515 -21.52 -17.77 8.07
N ILE A 516 -21.61 -17.42 6.79
CA ILE A 516 -22.87 -17.17 6.11
C ILE A 516 -23.18 -18.33 5.16
N ASN A 517 -24.45 -18.69 5.08
CA ASN A 517 -24.95 -19.66 4.11
C ASN A 517 -25.84 -18.90 3.13
N LEU A 518 -25.40 -18.80 1.88
CA LEU A 518 -26.18 -18.19 0.82
C LEU A 518 -26.98 -19.26 0.11
N ARG A 519 -28.31 -19.10 0.13
CA ARG A 519 -29.26 -20.00 -0.51
C ARG A 519 -30.22 -19.21 -1.38
N GLY A 520 -30.40 -19.63 -2.63
CA GLY A 520 -31.33 -19.00 -3.57
C GLY A 520 -31.32 -19.75 -4.89
N SER A 521 -32.00 -19.22 -5.90
CA SER A 521 -31.92 -19.73 -7.26
C SER A 521 -32.02 -18.59 -8.27
N ILE A 522 -31.36 -18.76 -9.41
CA ILE A 522 -31.46 -17.87 -10.58
C ILE A 522 -32.27 -18.62 -11.63
N PHE A 523 -33.40 -18.06 -12.04
CA PHE A 523 -34.19 -18.57 -13.16
C PHE A 523 -33.93 -17.70 -14.38
N ILE A 524 -33.40 -18.30 -15.45
CA ILE A 524 -33.26 -17.67 -16.76
C ILE A 524 -34.35 -18.25 -17.65
N ARG A 525 -35.05 -17.35 -18.34
CA ARG A 525 -35.92 -17.68 -19.46
C ARG A 525 -35.44 -16.88 -20.65
N ASP A 526 -34.94 -17.59 -21.64
CA ASP A 526 -34.67 -16.96 -22.92
C ASP A 526 -35.99 -16.69 -23.64
N SER A 527 -36.05 -15.61 -24.40
CA SER A 527 -37.24 -15.20 -25.13
C SER A 527 -36.88 -14.90 -26.57
N ASP A 528 -36.28 -15.87 -27.24
CA ASP A 528 -36.20 -15.84 -28.68
C ASP A 528 -37.58 -16.13 -29.29
N TRP A 529 -37.88 -15.43 -30.38
CA TRP A 529 -39.12 -15.60 -31.13
C TRP A 529 -38.79 -16.41 -32.39
N PRO A 530 -39.59 -17.44 -32.77
CA PRO A 530 -40.95 -17.71 -32.34
C PRO A 530 -41.14 -18.69 -31.17
N ASP A 531 -40.09 -19.33 -30.66
CA ASP A 531 -40.18 -20.34 -29.62
C ASP A 531 -39.31 -19.94 -28.41
N ALA A 532 -39.94 -19.71 -27.26
CA ALA A 532 -39.25 -19.50 -25.99
C ALA A 532 -39.17 -20.83 -25.25
N ASP A 533 -38.23 -21.70 -25.62
CA ASP A 533 -38.08 -23.05 -25.08
C ASP A 533 -36.86 -23.26 -24.19
N GLU A 534 -35.91 -22.33 -24.13
CA GLU A 534 -34.76 -22.42 -23.24
C GLU A 534 -35.05 -21.79 -21.87
N THR A 535 -35.10 -22.66 -20.86
CA THR A 535 -35.10 -22.25 -19.46
C THR A 535 -33.96 -22.92 -18.73
N ASN A 536 -33.34 -22.19 -17.80
CA ASN A 536 -32.40 -22.79 -16.87
C ASN A 536 -32.67 -22.27 -15.46
N THR A 537 -32.56 -23.16 -14.47
CA THR A 537 -32.57 -22.80 -13.05
C THR A 537 -31.25 -23.21 -12.45
N CYS A 538 -30.55 -22.28 -11.81
CA CYS A 538 -29.31 -22.57 -11.11
C CYS A 538 -29.46 -22.26 -9.63
N ASP A 539 -29.17 -23.25 -8.80
CA ASP A 539 -29.18 -23.07 -7.36
C ASP A 539 -27.95 -22.29 -6.91
N ILE A 540 -28.19 -21.28 -6.08
CA ILE A 540 -27.17 -20.65 -5.25
C ILE A 540 -27.15 -21.46 -3.96
N ASN A 541 -26.09 -22.22 -3.72
CA ASN A 541 -25.84 -22.91 -2.46
C ASN A 541 -24.36 -22.83 -2.11
N ALA A 542 -24.00 -21.80 -1.35
CA ALA A 542 -22.61 -21.55 -0.99
C ALA A 542 -22.49 -21.20 0.49
N THR A 543 -21.37 -21.63 1.08
CA THR A 543 -21.00 -21.31 2.45
C THR A 543 -19.74 -20.48 2.41
N TYR A 544 -19.78 -19.29 3.00
CA TYR A 544 -18.62 -18.40 3.09
C TYR A 544 -18.34 -18.06 4.54
N VAL A 545 -17.07 -17.84 4.86
CA VAL A 545 -16.67 -17.21 6.11
C VAL A 545 -16.29 -15.77 5.79
N ILE A 546 -17.06 -14.83 6.33
CA ILE A 546 -16.80 -13.40 6.20
C ILE A 546 -16.02 -12.93 7.42
N ASP A 547 -14.97 -12.15 7.15
CA ASP A 547 -14.04 -11.60 8.13
C ASP A 547 -14.28 -10.07 8.22
N PRO A 548 -14.67 -9.52 9.39
CA PRO A 548 -14.87 -8.08 9.55
C PRO A 548 -13.58 -7.27 9.55
N ILE A 549 -12.44 -7.94 9.71
CA ILE A 549 -11.13 -7.32 9.74
C ILE A 549 -10.71 -7.13 8.29
N VAL A 550 -10.43 -8.20 7.55
CA VAL A 550 -9.89 -8.20 6.17
C VAL A 550 -10.81 -7.49 5.15
N GLU A 551 -12.12 -7.71 5.21
CA GLU A 551 -13.04 -7.05 4.28
C GLU A 551 -14.42 -6.88 4.93
N ARG A 552 -14.83 -5.65 5.25
CA ARG A 552 -16.14 -5.43 5.90
C ARG A 552 -17.33 -5.80 5.02
N SER A 553 -17.14 -5.87 3.71
CA SER A 553 -18.19 -6.08 2.71
C SER A 553 -17.70 -7.09 1.68
N HIS A 554 -18.21 -8.32 1.74
CA HIS A 554 -17.83 -9.41 0.84
C HIS A 554 -18.79 -9.47 -0.34
N ARG A 555 -18.27 -9.43 -1.58
CA ARG A 555 -19.08 -9.54 -2.80
C ARG A 555 -18.93 -10.92 -3.42
N PHE A 556 -20.04 -11.66 -3.51
CA PHE A 556 -20.13 -12.98 -4.10
C PHE A 556 -20.77 -12.89 -5.48
N ARG A 557 -20.15 -13.52 -6.48
CA ARG A 557 -20.67 -13.59 -7.84
C ARG A 557 -21.20 -14.99 -8.11
N PHE A 558 -22.46 -15.05 -8.53
CA PHE A 558 -23.09 -16.26 -9.05
C PHE A 558 -23.45 -16.01 -10.51
N SER A 559 -23.10 -16.95 -11.38
CA SER A 559 -23.45 -16.85 -12.80
C SER A 559 -24.00 -18.17 -13.29
N CYS A 560 -24.98 -18.08 -14.17
CA CYS A 560 -25.51 -19.20 -14.93
C CYS A 560 -25.78 -18.79 -16.37
N CYS A 561 -25.84 -19.77 -17.26
CA CYS A 561 -26.16 -19.55 -18.66
C CYS A 561 -27.37 -20.40 -19.03
N ALA A 562 -28.29 -19.84 -19.81
CA ALA A 562 -29.23 -20.60 -20.64
C ALA A 562 -28.87 -20.24 -22.08
N ASP A 563 -28.22 -21.16 -22.78
CA ASP A 563 -27.64 -20.95 -24.12
C ASP A 563 -26.81 -19.65 -24.26
N GLU A 564 -27.25 -18.69 -25.08
CA GLU A 564 -26.58 -17.40 -25.33
C GLU A 564 -26.73 -16.39 -24.18
N VAL A 565 -27.72 -16.58 -23.30
CA VAL A 565 -28.04 -15.64 -22.22
C VAL A 565 -27.34 -16.04 -20.93
N ARG A 566 -26.59 -15.08 -20.34
CA ARG A 566 -25.93 -15.23 -19.04
C ARG A 566 -26.61 -14.40 -17.95
N GLY A 567 -27.20 -15.08 -16.98
CA GLY A 567 -27.66 -14.47 -15.73
C GLY A 567 -26.50 -14.30 -14.76
N GLN A 568 -26.36 -13.12 -14.15
CA GLN A 568 -25.39 -12.86 -13.09
C GLN A 568 -26.08 -12.23 -11.90
N VAL A 569 -25.82 -12.76 -10.71
CA VAL A 569 -26.26 -12.19 -9.45
C VAL A 569 -25.04 -11.88 -8.60
N TYR A 570 -25.00 -10.67 -8.06
CA TYR A 570 -24.01 -10.24 -7.08
C TYR A 570 -24.70 -10.12 -5.73
N ILE A 571 -24.20 -10.84 -4.74
CA ILE A 571 -24.65 -10.72 -3.36
C ILE A 571 -23.53 -10.04 -2.58
N THR A 572 -23.85 -8.95 -1.90
CA THR A 572 -22.91 -8.27 -0.99
C THR A 572 -23.33 -8.55 0.43
N ALA A 573 -22.46 -9.13 1.25
CA ALA A 573 -22.70 -9.30 2.68
C ALA A 573 -21.78 -8.38 3.47
N THR A 574 -22.35 -7.51 4.30
CA THR A 574 -21.57 -6.58 5.13
C THR A 574 -21.60 -7.02 6.59
N LEU A 575 -20.45 -7.07 7.25
CA LEU A 575 -20.35 -7.32 8.68
C LEU A 575 -20.25 -6.02 9.47
N ASP A 576 -21.26 -5.75 10.31
CA ASP A 576 -21.18 -4.66 11.29
C ASP A 576 -20.31 -5.13 12.47
N ALA A 577 -19.06 -4.66 12.49
CA ALA A 577 -18.07 -4.93 13.53
C ALA A 577 -18.57 -4.57 14.95
N THR A 578 -19.57 -3.69 15.08
CA THR A 578 -20.10 -3.25 16.38
C THR A 578 -21.37 -3.99 16.81
N ARG A 579 -22.10 -4.65 15.89
CA ARG A 579 -23.45 -5.17 16.19
C ARG A 579 -23.64 -6.67 16.04
N ARG A 580 -22.59 -7.46 15.74
CA ARG A 580 -22.71 -8.92 15.50
C ARG A 580 -23.78 -9.28 14.44
N LYS A 581 -24.13 -8.35 13.54
CA LYS A 581 -25.14 -8.53 12.49
C LYS A 581 -24.48 -8.57 11.13
N VAL A 582 -24.97 -9.47 10.27
CA VAL A 582 -24.70 -9.48 8.83
C VAL A 582 -25.86 -8.76 8.18
N SER A 583 -25.59 -7.77 7.33
CA SER A 583 -26.58 -7.09 6.49
C SER A 583 -26.40 -7.46 5.03
#